data_AF-A0A6S7A7J0-F1
#
_entry.id   AF-A0A6S7A7J0-F1
#
_cell.length_a   1.000
_cell.length_b   1.000
_cell.length_c   1.000
_cell.angle_alpha   90.00
_cell.angle_beta   90.00
_cell.angle_gamma   90.00
#
_symmetry.space_group_name_H-M   'P 1'
#
loop_
_entity.id
_entity.type
_entity.pdbx_description
1 polymer ?
#
loop_
_entity_poly.entity_id
_entity_poly.type
_entity_poly.pdbx_seq_one_letter_code
_entity_poly.pdbx_strand_id
1 'polypeptide(L)'
;MKHLLVSLDRLHDFDEIIDVRTPLEYADDHIPGARNAPVLDNEERALIGTMYKQVSPFEASRAGAAIVARNIARHLETTFADRPQGWRPLIYCWRGGKRSGSMTLMFNMIGWRARQLDGGYKTYRRATLDGLQTLPQPLRFVVLTGPTGSGKTRLLHALRDAGAQTLDLEDLASHRGSLLGALPDAEQPTQKRFDTLLAVRLRELDASQPVFVEAESRKIGAVELPASLLHAMHQGDCVEVRASRDDRTRFLQQDYARLFDTPDWLKAQLQRMLGLHSRETIKGWITLVDEGRREDLARELIDRHYDPAYARSSQSHFVHLAQAVQMDFRPNDADVVEQARALIGRKT
;
A
#
# COMPACT_ATOMS: atom_id res chain seq x y z
N MET A 1 8.07 35.81 -4.65
CA MET A 1 7.74 34.36 -4.69
C MET A 1 8.50 33.52 -3.68
N LYS A 2 9.82 33.68 -3.49
CA LYS A 2 10.56 32.87 -2.49
C LYS A 2 9.95 32.90 -1.08
N HIS A 3 9.35 34.02 -0.68
CA HIS A 3 8.66 34.16 0.62
C HIS A 3 7.37 33.33 0.76
N LEU A 4 6.84 32.77 -0.35
CA LEU A 4 5.66 31.89 -0.34
C LEU A 4 6.05 30.41 -0.31
N LEU A 5 7.33 30.09 -0.39
CA LEU A 5 7.83 28.72 -0.30
C LEU A 5 7.84 28.25 1.15
N VAL A 6 7.47 26.99 1.37
CA VAL A 6 7.61 26.31 2.65
C VAL A 6 8.24 24.94 2.48
N SER A 7 9.00 24.53 3.48
CA SER A 7 9.64 23.23 3.55
C SER A 7 8.65 22.12 3.92
N LEU A 8 9.07 20.88 3.67
CA LEU A 8 8.21 19.71 3.82
C LEU A 8 7.77 19.43 5.26
N ASP A 9 8.60 19.77 6.25
CA ASP A 9 8.33 19.60 7.67
C ASP A 9 7.11 20.38 8.16
N ARG A 10 6.69 21.40 7.39
CA ARG A 10 5.55 22.26 7.72
C ARG A 10 4.23 21.83 7.08
N LEU A 11 4.16 20.61 6.52
CA LEU A 11 2.95 20.10 5.87
C LEU A 11 1.68 20.20 6.73
N HIS A 12 1.82 20.02 8.05
CA HIS A 12 0.73 20.01 9.03
C HIS A 12 0.23 21.41 9.44
N ASP A 13 0.89 22.48 9.00
CA ASP A 13 0.50 23.86 9.33
C ASP A 13 -0.71 24.38 8.53
N PHE A 14 -1.17 23.61 7.54
CA PHE A 14 -2.08 24.04 6.49
C PHE A 14 -3.44 23.36 6.59
N ASP A 15 -4.48 24.08 6.17
CA ASP A 15 -5.87 23.63 6.29
C ASP A 15 -6.20 22.58 5.20
N GLU A 16 -5.52 22.64 4.05
CA GLU A 16 -5.71 21.73 2.93
C GLU A 16 -4.43 21.63 2.09
N ILE A 17 -4.08 20.43 1.63
CA ILE A 17 -2.96 20.19 0.71
C ILE A 17 -3.55 20.02 -0.70
N ILE A 18 -2.99 20.72 -1.69
CA ILE A 18 -3.50 20.76 -3.06
C ILE A 18 -2.41 20.28 -4.03
N ASP A 19 -2.71 19.19 -4.72
CA ASP A 19 -1.89 18.66 -5.81
C ASP A 19 -2.40 19.23 -7.14
N VAL A 20 -1.61 20.11 -7.77
CA VAL A 20 -1.96 20.69 -9.07
C VAL A 20 -1.39 19.94 -10.27
N ARG A 21 -0.84 18.74 -10.05
CA ARG A 21 -0.42 17.84 -11.12
C ARG A 21 -1.64 17.23 -11.82
N THR A 22 -1.42 16.57 -12.95
CA THR A 22 -2.51 15.96 -13.71
C THR A 22 -3.19 14.83 -12.92
N PRO A 23 -4.42 14.42 -13.30
CA PRO A 23 -5.09 13.29 -12.67
C PRO A 23 -4.27 11.99 -12.69
N LEU A 24 -3.55 11.69 -13.79
CA LEU A 24 -2.69 10.51 -13.84
C LEU A 24 -1.47 10.62 -12.89
N GLU A 25 -0.85 11.81 -12.80
CA GLU A 25 0.26 12.03 -11.87
C GLU A 25 -0.20 11.86 -10.40
N TYR A 26 -1.44 12.23 -10.08
CA TYR A 26 -2.05 12.10 -8.75
C TYR A 26 -2.49 10.67 -8.43
N ALA A 27 -3.07 9.95 -9.41
CA ALA A 27 -3.46 8.55 -9.27
C ALA A 27 -2.25 7.63 -9.08
N ASP A 28 -1.12 7.92 -9.74
CA ASP A 28 0.13 7.18 -9.59
C ASP A 28 0.65 7.23 -8.13
N ASP A 29 0.68 8.40 -7.51
CA ASP A 29 0.88 8.62 -6.07
C ASP A 29 0.69 10.11 -5.73
N HIS A 30 0.36 10.44 -4.48
CA HIS A 30 0.21 11.82 -4.00
C HIS A 30 0.48 11.90 -2.50
N ILE A 31 0.75 13.11 -2.00
CA ILE A 31 0.91 13.34 -0.57
C ILE A 31 -0.40 12.97 0.15
N PRO A 32 -0.38 12.15 1.21
CA PRO A 32 -1.59 11.77 1.95
C PRO A 32 -2.42 12.99 2.37
N GLY A 33 -3.73 12.90 2.18
CA GLY A 33 -4.67 13.98 2.48
C GLY A 33 -4.71 15.11 1.43
N ALA A 34 -3.90 15.06 0.36
CA ALA A 34 -3.98 16.06 -0.70
C ALA A 34 -5.23 15.91 -1.56
N ARG A 35 -5.82 17.03 -1.99
CA ARG A 35 -6.87 17.09 -3.03
C ARG A 35 -6.23 17.38 -4.39
N ASN A 36 -6.63 16.66 -5.44
CA ASN A 36 -6.22 17.00 -6.80
C ASN A 36 -7.02 18.19 -7.34
N ALA A 37 -6.31 19.24 -7.80
CA ALA A 37 -6.86 20.40 -8.49
C ALA A 37 -5.94 20.76 -9.68
N PRO A 38 -5.99 19.98 -10.78
CA PRO A 38 -5.02 20.07 -11.86
C PRO A 38 -5.07 21.43 -12.56
N VAL A 39 -3.92 22.11 -12.65
CA VAL A 39 -3.81 23.30 -13.51
C VAL A 39 -3.57 22.94 -14.98
N LEU A 40 -3.30 21.67 -15.27
CA LEU A 40 -3.28 21.06 -16.59
C LEU A 40 -3.86 19.64 -16.46
N ASP A 41 -4.75 19.24 -17.36
CA ASP A 41 -5.13 17.83 -17.51
C ASP A 41 -4.01 17.00 -18.17
N ASN A 42 -4.27 15.72 -18.46
CA ASN A 42 -3.25 14.82 -19.01
C ASN A 42 -2.85 15.22 -20.44
N GLU A 43 -3.83 15.57 -21.27
CA GLU A 43 -3.70 15.94 -22.67
C GLU A 43 -3.00 17.29 -22.81
N GLU A 44 -3.43 18.30 -22.06
CA GLU A 44 -2.83 19.62 -21.95
C GLU A 44 -1.37 19.52 -21.48
N ARG A 45 -1.11 18.68 -20.47
CA ARG A 45 0.24 18.44 -19.97
C ARG A 45 1.15 17.81 -21.02
N ALA A 46 0.63 16.85 -21.79
CA ALA A 46 1.35 16.21 -22.88
C ALA A 46 1.65 17.20 -24.01
N LEU A 47 0.65 17.98 -24.43
CA LEU A 47 0.78 19.02 -25.46
C LEU A 47 1.86 20.05 -25.09
N ILE A 48 1.78 20.63 -23.89
CA ILE A 48 2.76 21.62 -23.42
C ILE A 48 4.15 20.99 -23.26
N GLY A 49 4.22 19.73 -22.80
CA GLY A 49 5.47 18.99 -22.70
C GLY A 49 6.14 18.76 -24.07
N THR A 50 5.35 18.43 -25.08
CA THR A 50 5.81 18.25 -26.47
C THR A 50 6.28 19.56 -27.06
N MET A 51 5.50 20.63 -26.93
CA MET A 51 5.86 21.97 -27.42
C MET A 51 7.16 22.47 -26.77
N TYR A 52 7.37 22.21 -25.48
CA TYR A 52 8.60 22.61 -24.77
C TYR A 52 9.84 21.98 -25.39
N LYS A 53 9.74 20.71 -25.82
CA LYS A 53 10.83 19.95 -26.42
C LYS A 53 11.03 20.25 -27.90
N GLN A 54 9.94 20.37 -28.66
CA GLN A 54 9.96 20.38 -30.12
C GLN A 54 9.91 21.79 -30.72
N VAL A 55 9.36 22.78 -30.01
CA VAL A 55 9.21 24.15 -30.52
C VAL A 55 10.17 25.08 -29.78
N SER A 56 9.82 25.48 -28.55
CA SER A 56 10.74 26.20 -27.67
C SER A 56 10.20 26.27 -26.23
N PRO A 57 11.09 26.46 -25.23
CA PRO A 57 10.68 26.70 -23.85
C PRO A 57 9.77 27.92 -23.65
N PHE A 58 9.97 28.97 -24.45
CA PHE A 58 9.18 30.21 -24.35
C PHE A 58 7.76 30.00 -24.87
N GLU A 59 7.61 29.41 -26.05
CA GLU A 59 6.30 29.16 -26.66
C GLU A 59 5.44 28.24 -25.80
N ALA A 60 6.04 27.16 -25.29
CA ALA A 60 5.37 26.26 -24.34
C ALA A 60 4.98 26.97 -23.03
N SER A 61 5.84 27.88 -22.53
CA SER A 61 5.51 28.68 -21.35
C SER A 61 4.35 29.64 -21.60
N ARG A 62 4.31 30.29 -22.78
CA ARG A 62 3.25 31.22 -23.17
C ARG A 62 1.91 30.51 -23.33
N ALA A 63 1.88 29.43 -24.11
CA ALA A 63 0.67 28.63 -24.31
C ALA A 63 0.19 27.99 -22.99
N GLY A 64 1.11 27.41 -22.22
CA GLY A 64 0.79 26.79 -20.93
C GLY A 64 0.26 27.79 -19.90
N ALA A 65 0.77 29.02 -19.86
CA ALA A 65 0.28 30.05 -18.94
C ALA A 65 -1.20 30.39 -19.20
N ALA A 66 -1.63 30.46 -20.47
CA ALA A 66 -3.02 30.73 -20.82
C ALA A 66 -3.97 29.60 -20.37
N ILE A 67 -3.56 28.34 -20.55
CA ILE A 67 -4.32 27.18 -20.09
C ILE A 67 -4.41 27.16 -18.56
N VAL A 68 -3.25 27.28 -17.88
CA VAL A 68 -3.16 27.31 -16.42
C VAL A 68 -4.04 28.42 -15.84
N ALA A 69 -4.05 29.62 -16.42
CA ALA A 69 -4.90 30.71 -15.94
C ALA A 69 -6.39 30.37 -16.03
N ARG A 70 -6.86 29.78 -17.15
CA ARG A 70 -8.25 29.33 -17.30
C ARG A 70 -8.61 28.24 -16.30
N ASN A 71 -7.72 27.29 -16.07
CA ASN A 71 -7.97 26.19 -15.14
C ASN A 71 -7.99 26.67 -13.68
N ILE A 72 -7.13 27.62 -13.30
CA ILE A 72 -7.19 28.23 -11.96
C ILE A 72 -8.51 29.01 -11.80
N ALA A 73 -8.93 29.79 -12.80
CA ALA A 73 -10.22 30.50 -12.76
C ALA A 73 -11.39 29.53 -12.53
N ARG A 74 -11.43 28.42 -13.26
CA ARG A 74 -12.44 27.37 -13.06
C ARG A 74 -12.43 26.83 -11.63
N HIS A 75 -11.25 26.58 -11.04
CA HIS A 75 -11.16 26.09 -9.66
C HIS A 75 -11.64 27.11 -8.62
N LEU A 76 -11.41 28.41 -8.86
CA LEU A 76 -11.95 29.49 -8.01
C LEU A 76 -13.48 29.54 -8.06
N GLU A 77 -14.07 29.32 -9.24
CA GLU A 77 -15.52 29.31 -9.44
C GLU A 77 -16.20 28.03 -8.93
N THR A 78 -15.44 26.94 -8.76
CA THR A 78 -15.99 25.61 -8.45
C THR A 78 -15.36 25.00 -7.21
N THR A 79 -14.20 24.35 -7.35
CA THR A 79 -13.55 23.53 -6.31
C THR A 79 -13.30 24.28 -5.00
N PHE A 80 -13.06 25.59 -5.06
CA PHE A 80 -12.69 26.41 -3.90
C PHE A 80 -13.64 27.60 -3.67
N ALA A 81 -14.81 27.63 -4.32
CA ALA A 81 -15.73 28.76 -4.27
C ALA A 81 -16.25 29.05 -2.85
N ASP A 82 -16.27 28.04 -1.98
CA ASP A 82 -16.74 28.09 -0.59
C ASP A 82 -15.64 28.35 0.44
N ARG A 83 -14.38 28.50 0.02
CA ARG A 83 -13.25 28.65 0.95
C ARG A 83 -13.21 30.03 1.60
N PRO A 84 -13.08 30.13 2.94
CA PRO A 84 -13.16 31.40 3.66
C PRO A 84 -11.92 32.28 3.38
N GLN A 85 -12.05 33.59 3.60
CA GLN A 85 -10.98 34.57 3.39
C GLN A 85 -9.64 34.21 4.08
N GLY A 86 -9.68 33.54 5.23
CA GLY A 86 -8.50 33.16 6.00
C GLY A 86 -7.83 31.84 5.61
N TRP A 87 -8.36 31.11 4.62
CA TRP A 87 -7.92 29.76 4.26
C TRP A 87 -6.42 29.70 3.89
N ARG A 88 -5.74 28.67 4.40
CA ARG A 88 -4.29 28.44 4.25
C ARG A 88 -4.04 27.13 3.51
N PRO A 89 -4.14 27.10 2.18
CA PRO A 89 -3.77 25.91 1.42
C PRO A 89 -2.27 25.81 1.18
N LEU A 90 -1.76 24.58 1.20
CA LEU A 90 -0.43 24.25 0.69
C LEU A 90 -0.53 23.65 -0.71
N ILE A 91 0.10 24.28 -1.69
CA ILE A 91 -0.03 23.91 -3.10
C ILE A 91 1.28 23.33 -3.59
N TYR A 92 1.24 22.20 -4.29
CA TYR A 92 2.42 21.61 -4.90
C TYR A 92 2.17 21.12 -6.32
N CYS A 93 3.24 21.11 -7.10
CA CYS A 93 3.31 20.38 -8.36
C CYS A 93 4.54 19.46 -8.33
N TRP A 94 4.92 18.85 -9.45
CA TRP A 94 6.03 17.89 -9.48
C TRP A 94 7.35 18.40 -8.85
N ARG A 95 7.74 19.65 -9.12
CA ARG A 95 9.04 20.22 -8.70
C ARG A 95 8.91 21.54 -7.92
N GLY A 96 7.71 21.92 -7.51
CA GLY A 96 7.49 23.27 -6.95
C GLY A 96 7.86 24.36 -7.97
N GLY A 97 7.42 24.21 -9.22
CA GLY A 97 7.68 25.16 -10.30
C GLY A 97 6.50 26.08 -10.61
N LYS A 98 6.46 26.58 -11.85
CA LYS A 98 5.44 27.54 -12.33
C LYS A 98 3.99 27.06 -12.12
N ARG A 99 3.69 25.77 -12.26
CA ARG A 99 2.33 25.21 -12.10
C ARG A 99 1.73 25.55 -10.73
N SER A 100 2.39 25.13 -9.65
CA SER A 100 1.95 25.43 -8.29
C SER A 100 2.15 26.90 -7.92
N GLY A 101 3.20 27.54 -8.43
CA GLY A 101 3.46 28.96 -8.20
C GLY A 101 2.36 29.87 -8.73
N SER A 102 1.84 29.61 -9.94
CA SER A 102 0.76 30.39 -10.54
C SER A 102 -0.52 30.35 -9.69
N MET A 103 -0.94 29.16 -9.25
CA MET A 103 -2.12 29.03 -8.39
C MET A 103 -1.89 29.69 -7.02
N THR A 104 -0.70 29.49 -6.44
CA THR A 104 -0.33 30.12 -5.16
C THR A 104 -0.39 31.66 -5.25
N LEU A 105 0.12 32.25 -6.33
CA LEU A 105 0.05 33.69 -6.56
C LEU A 105 -1.40 34.16 -6.65
N MET A 106 -2.22 33.51 -7.48
CA MET A 106 -3.62 33.90 -7.67
C MET A 106 -4.42 33.82 -6.38
N PHE A 107 -4.20 32.77 -5.58
CA PHE A 107 -4.85 32.60 -4.29
C PHE A 107 -4.46 33.71 -3.30
N ASN A 108 -3.18 34.12 -3.29
CA ASN A 108 -2.76 35.24 -2.43
C ASN A 108 -3.31 36.60 -2.90
N MET A 109 -3.54 36.80 -4.21
CA MET A 109 -4.12 38.05 -4.72
C MET A 109 -5.57 38.28 -4.24
N ILE A 110 -6.32 37.20 -3.97
CA ILE A 110 -7.70 37.28 -3.47
C ILE A 110 -7.80 37.20 -1.93
N GLY A 111 -6.66 37.21 -1.22
CA GLY A 111 -6.60 37.28 0.23
C GLY A 111 -6.39 35.95 0.97
N TRP A 112 -6.36 34.81 0.27
CA TRP A 112 -6.00 33.53 0.90
C TRP A 112 -4.52 33.45 1.23
N ARG A 113 -4.18 32.68 2.26
CA ARG A 113 -2.82 32.56 2.79
C ARG A 113 -2.09 31.35 2.19
N ALA A 114 -2.19 31.18 0.88
CA ALA A 114 -1.62 30.03 0.19
C ALA A 114 -0.09 30.00 0.29
N ARG A 115 0.47 28.82 0.44
CA ARG A 115 1.93 28.57 0.34
C ARG A 115 2.21 27.50 -0.69
N GLN A 116 3.44 27.49 -1.17
CA GLN A 116 3.92 26.54 -2.15
C GLN A 116 4.94 25.60 -1.52
N LEU A 117 4.79 24.30 -1.72
CA LEU A 117 5.79 23.32 -1.26
C LEU A 117 7.08 23.46 -2.05
N ASP A 118 8.19 23.71 -1.35
CA ASP A 118 9.51 23.84 -1.95
C ASP A 118 10.01 22.50 -2.52
N GLY A 119 10.43 22.54 -3.78
CA GLY A 119 10.77 21.36 -4.59
C GLY A 119 9.59 20.38 -4.87
N GLY A 120 8.39 20.67 -4.38
CA GLY A 120 7.14 19.97 -4.70
C GLY A 120 7.13 18.47 -4.35
N TYR A 121 6.32 17.70 -5.09
CA TYR A 121 6.17 16.26 -4.88
C TYR A 121 7.52 15.51 -4.99
N LYS A 122 8.47 15.96 -5.82
CA LYS A 122 9.80 15.35 -5.91
C LYS A 122 10.53 15.38 -4.56
N THR A 123 10.42 16.48 -3.80
CA THR A 123 11.01 16.57 -2.46
C THR A 123 10.35 15.58 -1.50
N TYR A 124 9.01 15.51 -1.51
CA TYR A 124 8.25 14.54 -0.73
C TYR A 124 8.68 13.11 -1.07
N ARG A 125 8.70 12.76 -2.36
CA ARG A 125 9.08 11.44 -2.84
C ARG A 125 10.48 11.02 -2.36
N ARG A 126 11.45 11.92 -2.44
CA ARG A 126 12.79 11.66 -1.93
C ARG A 126 12.77 11.41 -0.41
N ALA A 127 12.09 12.27 0.35
CA ALA A 127 11.96 12.10 1.80
C ALA A 127 11.24 10.80 2.20
N THR A 128 10.27 10.34 1.41
CA THR A 128 9.63 9.02 1.57
C THR A 128 10.65 7.89 1.40
N LEU A 129 11.40 7.89 0.29
CA LEU A 129 12.40 6.85 0.02
C LEU A 129 13.53 6.83 1.06
N ASP A 130 14.05 8.00 1.43
CA ASP A 130 15.08 8.15 2.46
C ASP A 130 14.54 7.68 3.83
N GLY A 131 13.28 8.00 4.13
CA GLY A 131 12.59 7.52 5.31
C GLY A 131 12.48 6.00 5.33
N LEU A 132 12.11 5.35 4.23
CA LEU A 132 12.00 3.89 4.17
C LEU A 132 13.34 3.19 4.45
N GLN A 133 14.49 3.83 4.19
CA GLN A 133 15.81 3.25 4.55
C GLN A 133 16.10 3.25 6.06
N THR A 134 15.46 4.14 6.82
CA THR A 134 15.82 4.44 8.22
C THR A 134 14.70 4.13 9.22
N LEU A 135 13.44 4.36 8.86
CA LEU A 135 12.26 4.16 9.71
C LEU A 135 12.12 2.73 10.29
N PRO A 136 12.47 1.64 9.56
CA PRO A 136 12.36 0.29 10.14
C PRO A 136 13.39 -0.02 11.23
N GLN A 137 14.55 0.64 11.23
CA GLN A 137 15.70 0.28 12.07
C GLN A 137 15.45 0.32 13.59
N PRO A 138 14.77 1.35 14.16
CA PRO A 138 14.51 1.40 15.59
C PRO A 138 13.35 0.49 16.03
N LEU A 139 12.59 -0.11 15.11
CA LEU A 139 11.41 -0.90 15.45
C LEU A 139 11.79 -2.34 15.80
N ARG A 140 11.13 -2.89 16.83
CA ARG A 140 11.26 -4.30 17.20
C ARG A 140 10.13 -5.10 16.54
N PHE A 141 10.44 -5.80 15.46
CA PHE A 141 9.46 -6.62 14.76
C PHE A 141 9.28 -7.99 15.43
N VAL A 142 8.02 -8.42 15.50
CA VAL A 142 7.63 -9.80 15.84
C VAL A 142 6.93 -10.39 14.62
N VAL A 143 7.62 -11.30 13.94
CA VAL A 143 7.19 -11.85 12.66
C VAL A 143 6.31 -13.08 12.88
N LEU A 144 5.07 -13.01 12.38
CA LEU A 144 4.16 -14.14 12.32
C LEU A 144 4.55 -15.02 11.13
N THR A 145 5.08 -16.20 11.42
CA THR A 145 5.38 -17.25 10.43
C THR A 145 4.31 -18.33 10.48
N GLY A 146 4.21 -19.15 9.44
CA GLY A 146 3.21 -20.22 9.37
C GLY A 146 2.68 -20.43 7.94
N PRO A 147 2.21 -21.65 7.63
CA PRO A 147 1.77 -22.00 6.29
C PRO A 147 0.51 -21.22 5.88
N THR A 148 0.20 -21.17 4.58
CA THR A 148 -1.02 -20.52 4.06
C THR A 148 -2.28 -21.10 4.70
N GLY A 149 -3.25 -20.25 5.05
CA GLY A 149 -4.48 -20.67 5.69
C GLY A 149 -4.38 -20.89 7.22
N SER A 150 -3.19 -20.72 7.82
CA SER A 150 -3.03 -20.74 9.29
C SER A 150 -3.70 -19.56 10.00
N GLY A 151 -4.24 -18.59 9.26
CA GLY A 151 -4.95 -17.44 9.82
C GLY A 151 -4.06 -16.30 10.31
N LYS A 152 -2.80 -16.22 9.86
CA LYS A 152 -1.86 -15.15 10.24
C LYS A 152 -2.46 -13.74 10.11
N THR A 153 -3.11 -13.41 9.00
CA THR A 153 -3.77 -12.10 8.85
C THR A 153 -4.91 -11.88 9.83
N ARG A 154 -5.70 -12.93 10.10
CA ARG A 154 -6.77 -12.85 11.12
C ARG A 154 -6.17 -12.66 12.52
N LEU A 155 -5.05 -13.32 12.83
CA LEU A 155 -4.31 -13.11 14.06
C LEU A 155 -3.72 -11.69 14.13
N LEU A 156 -3.18 -11.17 13.03
CA LEU A 156 -2.66 -9.80 12.95
C LEU A 156 -3.76 -8.77 13.23
N HIS A 157 -4.96 -8.97 12.68
CA HIS A 157 -6.12 -8.12 12.99
C HIS A 157 -6.55 -8.26 14.45
N ALA A 158 -6.61 -9.48 14.98
CA ALA A 158 -6.94 -9.72 16.38
C ALA A 158 -5.91 -9.10 17.35
N LEU A 159 -4.63 -9.08 16.99
CA LEU A 159 -3.56 -8.41 17.74
C LEU A 159 -3.77 -6.89 17.79
N ARG A 160 -4.13 -6.29 16.65
CA ARG A 160 -4.51 -4.87 16.58
C ARG A 160 -5.70 -4.57 17.48
N ASP A 161 -6.75 -5.40 17.42
CA ASP A 161 -7.97 -5.23 18.21
C ASP A 161 -7.71 -5.47 19.71
N ALA A 162 -6.69 -6.27 20.04
CA ALA A 162 -6.18 -6.46 21.40
C ALA A 162 -5.25 -5.31 21.88
N GLY A 163 -4.96 -4.31 21.04
CA GLY A 163 -4.17 -3.14 21.38
C GLY A 163 -2.67 -3.24 21.06
N ALA A 164 -2.22 -4.28 20.36
CA ALA A 164 -0.83 -4.38 19.89
C ALA A 164 -0.60 -3.54 18.62
N GLN A 165 0.65 -3.14 18.39
CA GLN A 165 1.03 -2.51 17.12
C GLN A 165 1.19 -3.55 16.02
N THR A 166 0.62 -3.26 14.86
CA THR A 166 0.68 -4.15 13.70
C THR A 166 1.06 -3.39 12.43
N LEU A 167 1.78 -4.09 11.54
CA LEU A 167 2.09 -3.67 10.19
C LEU A 167 1.48 -4.69 9.21
N ASP A 168 0.32 -4.36 8.67
CA ASP A 168 -0.38 -5.18 7.69
C ASP A 168 0.10 -4.83 6.27
N LEU A 169 1.08 -5.58 5.77
CA LEU A 169 1.69 -5.32 4.47
C LEU A 169 0.77 -5.71 3.31
N GLU A 170 -0.09 -6.71 3.49
CA GLU A 170 -1.07 -7.13 2.48
C GLU A 170 -2.13 -6.05 2.26
N ASP A 171 -2.62 -5.44 3.35
CA ASP A 171 -3.59 -4.34 3.30
C ASP A 171 -3.00 -3.10 2.60
N LEU A 172 -1.77 -2.71 2.95
CA LEU A 172 -1.06 -1.62 2.27
C LEU A 172 -0.83 -1.90 0.77
N ALA A 173 -0.68 -3.17 0.40
CA ALA A 173 -0.49 -3.62 -0.97
C ALA A 173 -1.80 -3.95 -1.70
N SER A 174 -2.96 -3.84 -1.05
CA SER A 174 -4.27 -4.33 -1.53
C SER A 174 -4.19 -5.73 -2.16
N HIS A 175 -3.39 -6.62 -1.58
CA HIS A 175 -3.03 -7.90 -2.18
C HIS A 175 -2.60 -8.90 -1.11
N ARG A 176 -3.16 -10.13 -1.13
CA ARG A 176 -2.72 -11.20 -0.21
C ARG A 176 -1.38 -11.79 -0.65
N GLY A 177 -0.50 -12.20 0.25
CA GLY A 177 0.76 -12.90 -0.03
C GLY A 177 0.59 -14.30 -0.63
N SER A 178 -0.65 -14.79 -0.77
CA SER A 178 -0.95 -16.09 -1.39
C SER A 178 -1.12 -15.99 -2.92
N LEU A 179 -1.05 -17.14 -3.60
CA LEU A 179 -1.25 -17.25 -5.05
C LEU A 179 -2.58 -16.65 -5.54
N LEU A 180 -3.65 -16.82 -4.77
CA LEU A 180 -4.98 -16.28 -5.06
C LEU A 180 -5.18 -14.90 -4.42
N GLY A 181 -4.07 -14.19 -4.17
CA GLY A 181 -4.08 -12.97 -3.37
C GLY A 181 -4.45 -11.69 -4.09
N ALA A 182 -4.49 -11.71 -5.43
CA ALA A 182 -5.08 -10.62 -6.19
C ALA A 182 -6.58 -10.53 -5.85
N LEU A 183 -7.01 -9.39 -5.33
CA LEU A 183 -8.40 -9.15 -4.98
C LEU A 183 -9.17 -8.72 -6.25
N PRO A 184 -10.24 -9.43 -6.66
CA PRO A 184 -10.98 -9.09 -7.89
C PRO A 184 -11.50 -7.66 -7.92
N ASP A 185 -11.87 -7.13 -6.75
CA ASP A 185 -12.54 -5.85 -6.58
C ASP A 185 -11.60 -4.72 -6.09
N ALA A 186 -10.29 -4.97 -6.00
CA ALA A 186 -9.34 -3.96 -5.53
C ALA A 186 -8.12 -3.86 -6.46
N GLU A 187 -7.83 -2.65 -6.93
CA GLU A 187 -6.61 -2.38 -7.67
C GLU A 187 -5.43 -2.28 -6.70
N GLN A 188 -4.37 -3.03 -6.99
CA GLN A 188 -3.13 -2.94 -6.24
C GLN A 188 -2.47 -1.58 -6.50
N PRO A 189 -2.01 -0.86 -5.45
CA PRO A 189 -1.30 0.39 -5.63
C PRO A 189 -0.05 0.24 -6.50
N THR A 190 0.33 1.34 -7.16
CA THR A 190 1.66 1.43 -7.77
C THR A 190 2.74 1.29 -6.69
N GLN A 191 3.98 0.94 -7.09
CA GLN A 191 5.12 0.97 -6.17
C GLN A 191 5.22 2.33 -5.46
N LYS A 192 4.93 3.43 -6.16
CA LYS A 192 5.07 4.75 -5.55
C LYS A 192 4.08 4.97 -4.43
N ARG A 193 2.84 4.58 -4.66
CA ARG A 193 1.77 4.68 -3.67
C ARG A 193 2.01 3.75 -2.48
N PHE A 194 2.43 2.52 -2.74
CA PHE A 194 2.81 1.57 -1.70
C PHE A 194 3.91 2.14 -0.78
N ASP A 195 5.00 2.67 -1.35
CA ASP A 195 6.08 3.29 -0.59
C ASP A 195 5.58 4.44 0.31
N THR A 196 4.67 5.26 -0.21
CA THR A 196 4.06 6.37 0.52
C THR A 196 3.22 5.87 1.69
N LEU A 197 2.33 4.90 1.46
CA LEU A 197 1.48 4.32 2.51
C LEU A 197 2.32 3.62 3.59
N LEU A 198 3.34 2.87 3.19
CA LEU A 198 4.27 2.20 4.10
C LEU A 198 5.05 3.21 4.95
N ALA A 199 5.59 4.27 4.36
CA ALA A 199 6.34 5.28 5.11
C ALA A 199 5.46 6.06 6.09
N VAL A 200 4.18 6.29 5.77
CA VAL A 200 3.21 6.86 6.71
C VAL A 200 3.01 5.90 7.87
N ARG A 201 2.68 4.64 7.57
CA ARG A 201 2.40 3.65 8.61
C ARG A 201 3.59 3.46 9.55
N LEU A 202 4.81 3.36 9.02
CA LEU A 202 6.03 3.20 9.82
C LEU A 202 6.29 4.39 10.75
N ARG A 203 5.94 5.62 10.37
CA ARG A 203 6.12 6.82 11.22
C ARG A 203 5.15 6.87 12.39
N GLU A 204 4.01 6.19 12.30
CA GLU A 204 3.02 6.10 13.37
C GLU A 204 3.38 5.04 14.41
N LEU A 205 4.41 4.23 14.17
CA LEU A 205 4.79 3.16 15.08
C LEU A 205 5.70 3.68 16.20
N ASP A 206 5.36 3.34 17.43
CA ASP A 206 6.18 3.54 18.63
C ASP A 206 7.31 2.50 18.71
N ALA A 207 8.56 2.96 18.71
CA ALA A 207 9.74 2.09 18.80
C ALA A 207 9.90 1.40 20.17
N SER A 208 9.18 1.86 21.21
CA SER A 208 9.23 1.26 22.55
C SER A 208 8.39 -0.01 22.69
N GLN A 209 7.57 -0.33 21.68
CA GLN A 209 6.64 -1.45 21.68
C GLN A 209 6.92 -2.39 20.49
N PRO A 210 6.60 -3.70 20.62
CA PRO A 210 6.76 -4.64 19.52
C PRO A 210 5.76 -4.38 18.39
N VAL A 211 6.21 -4.55 17.16
CA VAL A 211 5.38 -4.44 15.94
C VAL A 211 5.19 -5.82 15.34
N PHE A 212 3.96 -6.33 15.40
CA PHE A 212 3.62 -7.59 14.75
C PHE A 212 3.47 -7.40 13.24
N VAL A 213 4.02 -8.33 12.46
CA VAL A 213 4.00 -8.29 10.99
C VAL A 213 3.95 -9.71 10.45
N GLU A 214 3.31 -9.92 9.31
CA GLU A 214 3.33 -11.23 8.65
C GLU A 214 4.66 -11.47 7.93
N ALA A 215 5.08 -12.73 7.90
CA ALA A 215 6.22 -13.17 7.10
C ALA A 215 5.90 -13.08 5.61
N GLU A 216 6.15 -11.91 5.03
CA GLU A 216 6.00 -11.66 3.60
C GLU A 216 7.31 -11.87 2.84
N SER A 217 7.16 -12.26 1.57
CA SER A 217 8.30 -12.29 0.66
C SER A 217 8.76 -10.87 0.31
N ARG A 218 9.89 -10.74 -0.40
CA ARG A 218 10.34 -9.44 -0.92
C ARG A 218 9.26 -8.75 -1.77
N LYS A 219 8.41 -9.50 -2.46
CA LYS A 219 7.33 -8.97 -3.31
C LYS A 219 5.95 -9.38 -2.80
N ILE A 220 5.01 -8.46 -2.90
CA ILE A 220 3.59 -8.69 -2.67
C ILE A 220 2.86 -8.29 -3.95
N GLY A 221 2.49 -9.28 -4.77
CA GLY A 221 2.01 -9.01 -6.13
C GLY A 221 3.05 -8.24 -6.96
N ALA A 222 2.68 -7.04 -7.42
CA ALA A 222 3.50 -6.16 -8.25
C ALA A 222 4.39 -5.19 -7.46
N VAL A 223 4.20 -5.06 -6.14
CA VAL A 223 5.00 -4.15 -5.30
C VAL A 223 6.10 -4.89 -4.54
N GLU A 224 7.16 -4.16 -4.19
CA GLU A 224 8.35 -4.67 -3.53
C GLU A 224 8.60 -3.98 -2.20
N LEU A 225 8.99 -4.76 -1.18
CA LEU A 225 9.35 -4.27 0.14
C LEU A 225 10.76 -3.64 0.13
N PRO A 226 10.98 -2.52 0.87
CA PRO A 226 12.31 -1.96 1.04
C PRO A 226 13.27 -2.95 1.70
N ALA A 227 14.52 -2.99 1.24
CA ALA A 227 15.54 -3.89 1.77
C ALA A 227 15.80 -3.69 3.28
N SER A 228 15.71 -2.45 3.76
CA SER A 228 15.78 -2.08 5.18
C SER A 228 14.69 -2.74 6.02
N LEU A 229 13.44 -2.73 5.53
CA LEU A 229 12.31 -3.37 6.20
C LEU A 229 12.47 -4.90 6.20
N LEU A 230 12.83 -5.48 5.06
CA LEU A 230 13.10 -6.93 4.97
C LEU A 230 14.19 -7.36 5.94
N HIS A 231 15.28 -6.59 6.02
CA HIS A 231 16.35 -6.87 6.96
C HIS A 231 15.85 -6.80 8.41
N ALA A 232 15.11 -5.75 8.78
CA ALA A 232 14.56 -5.61 10.12
C ALA A 232 13.59 -6.76 10.48
N MET A 233 12.73 -7.17 9.55
CA MET A 233 11.86 -8.34 9.71
C MET A 233 12.66 -9.64 9.89
N HIS A 234 13.70 -9.87 9.08
CA HIS A 234 14.55 -11.05 9.18
C HIS A 234 15.32 -11.15 10.50
N GLN A 235 15.62 -10.02 11.14
CA GLN A 235 16.22 -9.94 12.48
C GLN A 235 15.18 -9.96 13.61
N GLY A 236 13.88 -9.92 13.30
CA GLY A 236 12.82 -9.88 14.29
C GLY A 236 12.61 -11.21 15.01
N ASP A 237 12.02 -11.14 16.20
CA ASP A 237 11.53 -12.31 16.92
C ASP A 237 10.44 -13.01 16.09
N CYS A 238 10.33 -14.33 16.21
CA CYS A 238 9.39 -15.10 15.41
C CYS A 238 8.28 -15.73 16.27
N VAL A 239 7.06 -15.75 15.75
CA VAL A 239 5.94 -16.53 16.27
C VAL A 239 5.51 -17.49 15.18
N GLU A 240 5.66 -18.79 15.42
CA GLU A 240 5.19 -19.81 14.49
C GLU A 240 3.72 -20.09 14.77
N VAL A 241 2.87 -19.59 13.87
CA VAL A 241 1.42 -19.78 13.90
C VAL A 241 1.07 -21.14 13.30
N ARG A 242 0.53 -22.00 14.14
CA ARG A 242 0.10 -23.36 13.80
C ARG A 242 -1.41 -23.44 13.84
N ALA A 243 -1.98 -24.12 12.85
CA ALA A 243 -3.40 -24.43 12.82
C ALA A 243 -3.57 -25.84 12.28
N SER A 244 -4.61 -26.53 12.75
CA SER A 244 -4.93 -27.87 12.26
C SER A 244 -5.24 -27.84 10.77
N ARG A 245 -5.01 -28.96 10.05
CA ARG A 245 -5.34 -29.03 8.62
C ARG A 245 -6.83 -28.74 8.36
N ASP A 246 -7.71 -29.17 9.26
CA ASP A 246 -9.14 -28.92 9.16
C ASP A 246 -9.49 -27.45 9.40
N ASP A 247 -8.85 -26.79 10.37
CA ASP A 247 -9.02 -25.35 10.57
C ASP A 247 -8.57 -24.54 9.37
N ARG A 248 -7.40 -24.88 8.82
CA ARG A 248 -6.86 -24.23 7.62
C ARG A 248 -7.79 -24.41 6.43
N THR A 249 -8.33 -25.62 6.27
CA THR A 249 -9.28 -25.92 5.19
C THR A 249 -10.55 -25.08 5.32
N ARG A 250 -11.18 -25.07 6.51
CA ARG A 250 -12.38 -24.28 6.77
C ARG A 250 -12.14 -22.78 6.60
N PHE A 251 -10.98 -22.30 7.06
CA PHE A 251 -10.60 -20.90 6.94
C PHE A 251 -10.41 -20.51 5.47
N LEU A 252 -9.66 -21.28 4.69
CA LEU A 252 -9.47 -21.03 3.25
C LEU A 252 -10.79 -21.14 2.48
N GLN A 253 -11.69 -22.04 2.86
CA GLN A 253 -13.02 -22.13 2.25
C GLN A 253 -13.80 -20.81 2.42
N GLN A 254 -13.70 -20.16 3.59
CA GLN A 254 -14.33 -18.86 3.84
C GLN A 254 -13.67 -17.76 3.00
N ASP A 255 -12.34 -17.71 2.99
CA ASP A 255 -11.58 -16.72 2.22
C ASP A 255 -11.82 -16.86 0.70
N TYR A 256 -11.93 -18.10 0.21
CA TYR A 256 -12.19 -18.40 -1.19
C TYR A 256 -13.66 -18.32 -1.56
N ALA A 257 -14.59 -18.16 -0.61
CA ALA A 257 -16.01 -18.16 -0.88
C ALA A 257 -16.39 -17.16 -1.99
N ARG A 258 -15.79 -15.96 -1.95
CA ARG A 258 -15.99 -14.92 -2.98
C ARG A 258 -15.35 -15.25 -4.32
N LEU A 259 -14.24 -16.00 -4.33
CA LEU A 259 -13.56 -16.39 -5.57
C LEU A 259 -14.41 -17.36 -6.41
N PHE A 260 -15.25 -18.16 -5.75
CA PHE A 260 -16.22 -19.03 -6.42
C PHE A 260 -17.40 -18.27 -7.03
N ASP A 261 -17.62 -17.01 -6.66
CA ASP A 261 -18.61 -16.14 -7.32
C ASP A 261 -18.07 -15.61 -8.67
N THR A 262 -16.75 -15.75 -8.90
CA THR A 262 -16.06 -15.40 -10.15
C THR A 262 -15.26 -16.60 -10.71
N PRO A 263 -15.92 -17.69 -11.13
CA PRO A 263 -15.26 -18.96 -11.44
C PRO A 263 -14.26 -18.86 -12.59
N ASP A 264 -14.54 -18.06 -13.62
CA ASP A 264 -13.63 -17.90 -14.76
C ASP A 264 -12.32 -17.23 -14.36
N TRP A 265 -12.39 -16.24 -13.47
CA TRP A 265 -11.20 -15.60 -12.91
C TRP A 265 -10.38 -16.59 -12.08
N LEU A 266 -11.04 -17.38 -11.22
CA LEU A 266 -10.37 -18.39 -10.39
C LEU A 266 -9.67 -19.45 -11.24
N LYS A 267 -10.35 -19.96 -12.28
CA LYS A 267 -9.75 -20.90 -13.25
C LYS A 267 -8.55 -20.28 -13.96
N ALA A 268 -8.63 -19.01 -14.37
CA ALA A 268 -7.51 -18.32 -14.99
C ALA A 268 -6.30 -18.20 -14.04
N GLN A 269 -6.52 -17.97 -12.74
CA GLN A 269 -5.43 -17.99 -11.75
C GLN A 269 -4.82 -19.39 -11.60
N LEU A 270 -5.65 -20.44 -11.50
CA LEU A 270 -5.17 -21.83 -11.41
C LEU A 270 -4.35 -22.22 -12.66
N GLN A 271 -4.77 -21.77 -13.85
CA GLN A 271 -4.04 -22.03 -15.10
C GLN A 271 -2.65 -21.39 -15.14
N ARG A 272 -2.42 -20.27 -14.45
CA ARG A 272 -1.08 -19.65 -14.34
C ARG A 272 -0.07 -20.53 -13.60
N MET A 273 -0.54 -21.55 -12.89
CA MET A 273 0.33 -22.52 -12.21
C MET A 273 0.86 -23.64 -13.13
N LEU A 274 0.52 -23.61 -14.42
CA LEU A 274 1.13 -24.49 -15.41
C LEU A 274 2.66 -24.29 -15.43
N GLY A 275 3.39 -25.40 -15.30
CA GLY A 275 4.85 -25.39 -15.14
C GLY A 275 5.31 -25.57 -13.69
N LEU A 276 4.48 -25.16 -12.72
CA LEU A 276 4.66 -25.57 -11.31
C LEU A 276 3.96 -26.90 -11.01
N HIS A 277 2.83 -27.16 -11.69
CA HIS A 277 2.06 -28.39 -11.58
C HIS A 277 1.77 -29.00 -12.95
N SER A 278 1.43 -30.29 -12.96
CA SER A 278 1.03 -31.00 -14.17
C SER A 278 -0.32 -30.51 -14.69
N ARG A 279 -0.55 -30.65 -16.01
CA ARG A 279 -1.84 -30.31 -16.63
C ARG A 279 -3.01 -31.08 -16.03
N GLU A 280 -2.77 -32.31 -15.58
CA GLU A 280 -3.79 -33.16 -14.95
C GLU A 280 -4.22 -32.60 -13.59
N THR A 281 -3.27 -32.20 -12.74
CA THR A 281 -3.58 -31.55 -11.45
C THR A 281 -4.39 -30.27 -11.63
N ILE A 282 -3.97 -29.40 -12.57
CA ILE A 282 -4.70 -28.17 -12.87
C ILE A 282 -6.11 -28.47 -13.37
N LYS A 283 -6.27 -29.47 -14.25
CA LYS A 283 -7.58 -29.89 -14.74
C LYS A 283 -8.47 -30.38 -13.59
N GLY A 284 -7.93 -31.16 -12.66
CA GLY A 284 -8.64 -31.60 -11.46
C GLY A 284 -9.14 -30.43 -10.62
N TRP A 285 -8.30 -29.43 -10.37
CA TRP A 285 -8.72 -28.22 -9.64
C TRP A 285 -9.78 -27.42 -10.37
N ILE A 286 -9.70 -27.29 -11.70
CA ILE A 286 -10.74 -26.64 -12.51
C ILE A 286 -12.07 -27.39 -12.37
N THR A 287 -12.06 -28.73 -12.41
CA THR A 287 -13.27 -29.53 -12.17
C THR A 287 -13.88 -29.26 -10.79
N LEU A 288 -13.06 -29.15 -9.74
CA LEU A 288 -13.56 -28.81 -8.40
C LEU A 288 -14.21 -27.42 -8.36
N VAL A 289 -13.67 -26.46 -9.13
CA VAL A 289 -14.30 -25.13 -9.29
C VAL A 289 -15.65 -25.25 -10.00
N ASP A 290 -15.73 -26.00 -11.10
CA ASP A 290 -16.96 -26.22 -11.86
C ASP A 290 -18.07 -26.90 -11.05
N GLU A 291 -17.68 -27.85 -10.18
CA GLU A 291 -18.60 -28.58 -9.31
C GLU A 291 -18.93 -27.83 -8.00
N GLY A 292 -18.35 -26.65 -7.76
CA GLY A 292 -18.55 -25.88 -6.53
C GLY A 292 -17.97 -26.53 -5.28
N ARG A 293 -16.99 -27.44 -5.43
CA ARG A 293 -16.37 -28.22 -4.34
C ARG A 293 -15.26 -27.42 -3.63
N ARG A 294 -15.69 -26.37 -2.93
CA ARG A 294 -14.81 -25.38 -2.26
C ARG A 294 -13.83 -26.01 -1.27
N GLU A 295 -14.35 -26.88 -0.41
CA GLU A 295 -13.55 -27.53 0.65
C GLU A 295 -12.49 -28.46 0.04
N ASP A 296 -12.87 -29.27 -0.95
CA ASP A 296 -11.95 -30.18 -1.63
C ASP A 296 -10.84 -29.43 -2.36
N LEU A 297 -11.17 -28.31 -3.02
CA LEU A 297 -10.16 -27.46 -3.65
C LEU A 297 -9.19 -26.90 -2.61
N ALA A 298 -9.69 -26.42 -1.47
CA ALA A 298 -8.83 -25.90 -0.40
C ALA A 298 -7.89 -26.98 0.14
N ARG A 299 -8.39 -28.21 0.38
CA ARG A 299 -7.57 -29.35 0.82
C ARG A 299 -6.48 -29.70 -0.18
N GLU A 300 -6.85 -29.81 -1.46
CA GLU A 300 -5.93 -30.11 -2.54
C GLU A 300 -4.85 -29.04 -2.70
N LEU A 301 -5.22 -27.76 -2.61
CA LEU A 301 -4.25 -26.66 -2.68
C LEU A 301 -3.32 -26.63 -1.45
N ILE A 302 -3.81 -26.93 -0.24
CA ILE A 302 -2.97 -27.07 0.96
C ILE A 302 -1.89 -28.14 0.71
N ASP A 303 -2.33 -29.35 0.38
CA ASP A 303 -1.43 -30.51 0.34
C ASP A 303 -0.45 -30.47 -0.83
N ARG A 304 -0.92 -30.05 -2.01
CA ARG A 304 -0.12 -30.13 -3.24
C ARG A 304 0.61 -28.85 -3.56
N HIS A 305 0.16 -27.70 -3.10
CA HIS A 305 0.75 -26.42 -3.45
C HIS A 305 1.30 -25.65 -2.25
N TYR A 306 0.46 -25.30 -1.27
CA TYR A 306 0.87 -24.38 -0.21
C TYR A 306 1.90 -24.99 0.75
N ASP A 307 1.68 -26.22 1.23
CA ASP A 307 2.61 -26.84 2.18
C ASP A 307 3.96 -27.19 1.52
N PRO A 308 4.00 -27.77 0.31
CA PRO A 308 5.26 -27.96 -0.41
C PRO A 308 5.97 -26.66 -0.79
N ALA A 309 5.23 -25.57 -1.07
CA ALA A 309 5.83 -24.26 -1.32
C ALA A 309 6.39 -23.66 -0.02
N TYR A 310 5.66 -23.77 1.10
CA TYR A 310 6.09 -23.29 2.40
C TYR A 310 7.33 -24.04 2.90
N ALA A 311 7.38 -25.37 2.75
CA ALA A 311 8.55 -26.18 3.11
C ALA A 311 9.80 -25.85 2.27
N ARG A 312 9.62 -25.43 1.02
CA ARG A 312 10.71 -24.98 0.14
C ARG A 312 11.05 -23.49 0.32
N SER A 313 10.20 -22.73 0.97
CA SER A 313 10.41 -21.29 1.16
C SER A 313 11.66 -21.06 2.02
N SER A 314 12.34 -19.94 1.77
CA SER A 314 13.60 -19.61 2.43
C SER A 314 13.36 -19.08 3.85
N GLN A 315 12.78 -19.94 4.69
CA GLN A 315 12.59 -19.73 6.13
C GLN A 315 13.93 -19.46 6.84
N SER A 316 15.04 -19.88 6.24
CA SER A 316 16.40 -19.58 6.68
C SER A 316 16.76 -18.09 6.69
N HIS A 317 15.96 -17.23 6.06
CA HIS A 317 16.15 -15.79 6.16
C HIS A 317 15.83 -15.22 7.55
N PHE A 318 14.95 -15.88 8.30
CA PHE A 318 14.57 -15.45 9.65
C PHE A 318 15.55 -16.01 10.67
N VAL A 319 16.35 -15.12 11.27
CA VAL A 319 17.44 -15.50 12.18
C VAL A 319 16.91 -16.22 13.42
N HIS A 320 15.77 -15.77 13.95
CA HIS A 320 15.20 -16.26 15.22
C HIS A 320 14.11 -17.31 15.05
N LEU A 321 13.94 -17.88 13.84
CA LEU A 321 12.89 -18.85 13.58
C LEU A 321 13.05 -20.13 14.41
N ALA A 322 14.30 -20.58 14.65
CA ALA A 322 14.55 -21.75 15.47
C ALA A 322 14.15 -21.55 16.95
N GLN A 323 14.03 -20.30 17.41
CA GLN A 323 13.56 -19.93 18.74
C GLN A 323 12.11 -19.44 18.74
N ALA A 324 11.39 -19.61 17.63
CA ALA A 324 10.06 -19.05 17.48
C ALA A 324 9.11 -19.56 18.57
N VAL A 325 8.33 -18.63 19.13
CA VAL A 325 7.23 -18.99 20.03
C VAL A 325 6.18 -19.72 19.22
N GLN A 326 5.85 -20.94 19.64
CA GLN A 326 4.82 -21.73 18.99
C GLN A 326 3.45 -21.29 19.51
N MET A 327 2.56 -20.95 18.57
CA MET A 327 1.18 -20.57 18.86
C MET A 327 0.24 -21.45 18.06
N ASP A 328 -0.48 -22.33 18.75
CA ASP A 328 -1.65 -22.99 18.17
C ASP A 328 -2.80 -21.98 18.12
N PHE A 329 -3.16 -21.58 16.91
CA PHE A 329 -4.21 -20.61 16.63
C PHE A 329 -5.41 -21.30 15.98
N ARG A 330 -6.60 -20.99 16.47
CA ARG A 330 -7.88 -21.49 15.94
C ARG A 330 -8.56 -20.33 15.20
N PRO A 331 -8.28 -20.13 13.91
CA PRO A 331 -8.74 -18.95 13.18
C PRO A 331 -10.25 -18.91 12.97
N ASN A 332 -10.94 -20.04 13.12
CA ASN A 332 -12.38 -20.15 12.91
C ASN A 332 -13.21 -19.88 14.18
N ASP A 333 -12.56 -19.76 15.34
CA ASP A 333 -13.23 -19.57 16.62
C ASP A 333 -13.61 -18.10 16.83
N ALA A 334 -14.57 -17.85 17.72
CA ALA A 334 -14.99 -16.49 18.04
C ALA A 334 -14.01 -15.76 18.99
N ASP A 335 -13.13 -16.49 19.67
CA ASP A 335 -12.23 -16.00 20.72
C ASP A 335 -10.83 -15.58 20.18
N VAL A 336 -10.73 -15.22 18.90
CA VAL A 336 -9.44 -14.89 18.26
C VAL A 336 -8.71 -13.72 18.94
N VAL A 337 -9.43 -12.75 19.52
CA VAL A 337 -8.86 -11.62 20.25
C VAL A 337 -8.29 -12.07 21.60
N GLU A 338 -8.96 -12.99 22.30
CA GLU A 338 -8.47 -13.61 23.52
C GLU A 338 -7.20 -14.44 23.25
N GLN A 339 -7.20 -15.21 22.15
CA GLN A 339 -6.00 -15.93 21.69
C GLN A 339 -4.83 -14.96 21.42
N ALA A 340 -5.10 -13.81 20.79
CA ALA A 340 -4.09 -12.76 20.56
C ALA A 340 -3.58 -12.12 21.85
N ARG A 341 -4.46 -11.81 22.82
CA ARG A 341 -4.07 -11.29 24.15
C ARG A 341 -3.15 -12.27 24.89
N ALA A 342 -3.42 -13.57 24.78
CA ALA A 342 -2.56 -14.60 25.38
C ALA A 342 -1.15 -14.59 24.76
N LEU A 343 -1.02 -14.30 23.46
CA LEU A 343 0.29 -14.11 22.81
C LEU A 343 1.00 -12.87 23.34
N ILE A 344 0.32 -11.72 23.44
CA ILE A 344 0.90 -10.47 23.96
C ILE A 344 1.41 -10.65 25.41
N GLY A 345 0.68 -11.40 26.23
CA GLY A 345 1.04 -11.65 27.63
C GLY A 345 2.26 -12.57 27.81
N ARG A 346 2.63 -13.35 26.79
CA ARG A 346 3.90 -14.09 26.75
C ARG A 346 4.96 -13.08 26.35
N LYS A 347 5.79 -12.61 27.30
CA LYS A 347 6.92 -11.71 27.02
C LYS A 347 7.64 -12.16 25.75
N THR A 348 7.39 -11.46 24.67
CA THR A 348 7.98 -11.64 23.33
C THR A 348 8.97 -10.51 23.11
#